data_AF-A0A534U8T0-F1
#
_entry.id   AF-A0A534U8T0-F1
#
_cell.length_a   1.000
_cell.length_b   1.000
_cell.length_c   1.000
_cell.angle_alpha   90.00
_cell.angle_beta   90.00
_cell.angle_gamma   90.00
#
_symmetry.space_group_name_H-M   'P 1'
#
loop_
_entity.id
_entity.type
_entity.pdbx_description
1 polymer ?
#
loop_
_entity_poly.entity_id
_entity_poly.type
_entity_poly.pdbx_seq_one_letter_code
_entity_poly.pdbx_strand_id
1 'polypeptide(L)'
;MAFTIDPGTTTCGGPGLTPGPAASFSGEIDDGTGAKISDLGLGCLYLGGGINGSVPGLTLPDGPTAILDISGINGLQLTLSGSNGTGPDTCTRGMGPGKHCANGSPGTGNGACASDADCGQSHACVLDANCFFGPPAPVPAGPLSSCAVNAIATDPCGSATLNGSATLTVGLSSRFYLTGDPTFPCPRCIAGTCTAGQRAGLSCSGGVGSKQTSRECPPSASQFIGELPIALSPLSSGTSTAADPNGLFCPGQRVPGALGQSAAQTIRQTGSSLLGGPSLFSTTLAGNFCIPATGTPLIDSTVDLPGPGTISVPGQISVCLLGLLCL
;
A
#
# COMPACT_ATOMS: atom_id res chain seq x y z
N MET A 1 -6.36 14.63 -12.95
CA MET A 1 -4.95 14.20 -12.92
C MET A 1 -4.94 12.69 -12.79
N ALA A 2 -4.06 11.99 -13.50
CA ALA A 2 -3.86 10.56 -13.33
C ALA A 2 -2.44 10.27 -12.86
N PHE A 3 -2.29 9.27 -12.01
CA PHE A 3 -1.01 8.77 -11.51
C PHE A 3 -0.93 7.27 -11.79
N THR A 4 0.00 6.85 -12.63
CA THR A 4 0.24 5.43 -12.91
C THR A 4 1.48 4.98 -12.15
N ILE A 5 1.35 3.93 -11.34
CA ILE A 5 2.47 3.40 -10.56
C ILE A 5 3.45 2.71 -11.51
N ASP A 6 4.71 3.10 -11.47
CA ASP A 6 5.78 2.50 -12.25
C ASP A 6 6.35 1.26 -11.52
N PRO A 7 6.96 0.31 -12.24
CA PRO A 7 7.74 -0.74 -11.62
C PRO A 7 8.84 -0.19 -10.71
N GLY A 8 8.89 -0.72 -9.48
CA GLY A 8 9.97 -0.45 -8.53
C GLY A 8 11.16 -1.39 -8.70
N THR A 9 11.89 -1.59 -7.60
CA THR A 9 12.91 -2.64 -7.52
C THR A 9 12.31 -4.03 -7.71
N THR A 10 13.16 -4.97 -8.13
CA THR A 10 12.78 -6.38 -8.34
C THR A 10 12.51 -7.13 -7.04
N THR A 11 13.12 -6.70 -5.93
CA THR A 11 12.89 -7.25 -4.59
C THR A 11 13.07 -6.19 -3.51
N CYS A 12 12.13 -6.14 -2.58
CA CYS A 12 12.17 -5.30 -1.38
C CYS A 12 12.94 -5.96 -0.21
N GLY A 13 13.76 -6.97 -0.50
CA GLY A 13 14.54 -7.68 0.51
C GLY A 13 13.73 -8.76 1.24
N GLY A 14 14.43 -9.56 2.03
CA GLY A 14 13.83 -10.57 2.90
C GLY A 14 13.37 -9.99 4.24
N PRO A 15 12.79 -10.84 5.12
CA PRO A 15 12.45 -10.45 6.48
C PRO A 15 13.66 -9.90 7.23
N GLY A 16 13.46 -8.83 8.02
CA GLY A 16 14.56 -8.09 8.63
C GLY A 16 15.60 -7.59 7.61
N LEU A 17 15.18 -7.28 6.38
CA LEU A 17 16.04 -6.83 5.27
C LEU A 17 17.21 -7.79 4.99
N THR A 18 17.01 -9.10 5.19
CA THR A 18 18.02 -10.14 4.95
C THR A 18 17.50 -11.21 3.99
N PRO A 19 18.04 -11.34 2.76
CA PRO A 19 19.00 -10.42 2.15
C PRO A 19 18.39 -9.01 1.95
N GLY A 20 19.24 -8.01 1.78
CA GLY A 20 18.81 -6.64 1.53
C GLY A 20 18.01 -6.49 0.22
N PRO A 21 17.28 -5.38 0.04
CA PRO A 21 16.60 -5.09 -1.20
C PRO A 21 17.57 -4.98 -2.38
N ALA A 22 17.05 -5.18 -3.59
CA ALA A 22 17.82 -4.91 -4.81
C ALA A 22 17.75 -3.41 -5.17
N ALA A 23 18.74 -2.93 -5.91
CA ALA A 23 18.66 -1.62 -6.55
C ALA A 23 17.55 -1.60 -7.62
N SER A 24 16.89 -0.47 -7.90
CA SER A 24 17.14 0.87 -7.39
C SER A 24 16.63 1.12 -5.96
N PHE A 25 17.31 2.00 -5.24
CA PHE A 25 16.97 2.39 -3.87
C PHE A 25 16.31 3.76 -3.81
N SER A 26 15.46 3.98 -2.81
CA SER A 26 14.83 5.27 -2.52
C SER A 26 15.07 5.74 -1.09
N GLY A 27 15.69 4.93 -0.24
CA GLY A 27 15.86 5.24 1.17
C GLY A 27 16.89 4.38 1.85
N GLU A 28 17.03 4.59 3.16
CA GLU A 28 17.96 3.86 4.02
C GLU A 28 17.48 3.90 5.47
N ILE A 29 18.04 3.00 6.27
CA ILE A 29 17.93 3.02 7.73
C ILE A 29 19.33 3.13 8.33
N ASP A 30 19.47 3.96 9.36
CA ASP A 30 20.74 4.21 10.04
C ASP A 30 20.65 3.90 11.53
N ASP A 31 21.78 3.51 12.12
CA ASP A 31 21.93 3.34 13.56
C ASP A 31 22.13 4.68 14.29
N GLY A 32 22.27 4.62 15.62
CA GLY A 32 22.49 5.81 16.45
C GLY A 32 23.83 6.53 16.26
N THR A 33 24.76 5.93 15.53
CA THR A 33 26.02 6.57 15.13
C THR A 33 25.92 7.25 13.76
N GLY A 34 24.80 7.06 13.06
CA GLY A 34 24.60 7.47 11.68
C GLY A 34 25.21 6.51 10.67
N ALA A 35 25.59 5.29 11.08
CA ALA A 35 26.05 4.26 10.16
C ALA A 35 24.84 3.57 9.51
N LYS A 36 24.90 3.42 8.19
CA LYS A 36 23.85 2.76 7.42
C LYS A 36 23.76 1.28 7.78
N ILE A 37 22.56 0.85 8.15
CA ILE A 37 22.21 -0.55 8.42
C ILE A 37 21.80 -1.25 7.10
N SER A 38 20.90 -0.62 6.34
CA SER A 38 20.39 -1.18 5.07
C SER A 38 19.82 -0.08 4.18
N ASP A 39 19.91 -0.29 2.86
CA ASP A 39 19.12 0.45 1.89
C ASP A 39 17.64 0.03 1.92
N LEU A 40 16.77 0.89 1.39
CA LEU A 40 15.35 0.65 1.13
C LEU A 40 15.10 0.76 -0.37
N GLY A 41 14.51 -0.28 -0.94
CA GLY A 41 14.16 -0.34 -2.37
C GLY A 41 13.09 0.67 -2.81
N LEU A 42 13.22 1.15 -4.05
CA LEU A 42 12.24 1.99 -4.72
C LEU A 42 10.96 1.19 -5.03
N GLY A 43 9.76 1.75 -4.80
CA GLY A 43 8.51 1.04 -5.06
C GLY A 43 8.17 -0.01 -4.00
N CYS A 44 8.70 0.16 -2.79
CA CYS A 44 8.51 -0.75 -1.69
C CYS A 44 7.77 -0.09 -0.53
N LEU A 45 6.95 -0.88 0.15
CA LEU A 45 6.38 -0.60 1.45
C LEU A 45 7.08 -1.47 2.50
N TYR A 46 7.67 -0.84 3.51
CA TYR A 46 8.23 -1.51 4.66
C TYR A 46 7.44 -1.12 5.90
N LEU A 47 7.23 -2.08 6.81
CA LEU A 47 6.55 -1.81 8.05
C LEU A 47 7.01 -2.71 9.20
N GLY A 48 6.70 -2.26 10.42
CA GLY A 48 6.92 -3.00 11.66
C GLY A 48 8.06 -2.44 12.51
N GLY A 49 8.07 -2.81 13.78
CA GLY A 49 9.11 -2.42 14.73
C GLY A 49 10.41 -3.20 14.58
N GLY A 50 11.31 -3.07 15.56
CA GLY A 50 12.67 -3.60 15.50
C GLY A 50 12.81 -5.11 15.52
N ILE A 51 11.74 -5.84 15.85
CA ILE A 51 11.74 -7.32 15.87
C ILE A 51 10.83 -7.95 14.80
N ASN A 52 10.38 -7.20 13.79
CA ASN A 52 9.72 -7.79 12.62
C ASN A 52 10.70 -8.65 11.80
N GLY A 53 10.79 -9.93 12.16
CA GLY A 53 11.57 -10.94 11.44
C GLY A 53 10.75 -11.81 10.48
N SER A 54 9.47 -11.51 10.29
CA SER A 54 8.55 -12.41 9.57
C SER A 54 8.06 -11.85 8.24
N VAL A 55 7.76 -10.54 8.19
CA VAL A 55 7.20 -9.90 6.99
C VAL A 55 8.30 -9.10 6.29
N PRO A 56 8.66 -9.47 5.05
CA PRO A 56 9.63 -8.70 4.26
C PRO A 56 9.05 -7.36 3.81
N GLY A 57 9.90 -6.52 3.19
CA GLY A 57 9.40 -5.40 2.41
C GLY A 57 8.46 -5.87 1.29
N LEU A 58 7.43 -5.08 0.99
CA LEU A 58 6.38 -5.42 0.04
C LEU A 58 6.54 -4.60 -1.22
N THR A 59 6.61 -5.26 -2.38
CA THR A 59 6.58 -4.56 -3.68
C THR A 59 5.19 -3.99 -3.89
N LEU A 60 5.10 -2.69 -4.21
CA LEU A 60 3.84 -2.10 -4.63
C LEU A 60 3.39 -2.70 -5.97
N PRO A 61 2.09 -2.85 -6.20
CA PRO A 61 1.59 -3.28 -7.50
C PRO A 61 1.89 -2.21 -8.55
N ASP A 62 2.59 -2.60 -9.62
CA ASP A 62 2.94 -1.74 -10.75
C ASP A 62 1.86 -1.76 -11.84
N GLY A 63 1.77 -0.69 -12.62
CA GLY A 63 0.80 -0.52 -13.70
C GLY A 63 -0.60 0.00 -13.37
N PRO A 64 -1.15 0.00 -12.13
CA PRO A 64 -2.46 0.61 -11.92
C PRO A 64 -2.40 2.14 -12.03
N THR A 65 -3.51 2.73 -12.47
CA THR A 65 -3.67 4.18 -12.59
C THR A 65 -4.72 4.67 -11.61
N ALA A 66 -4.36 5.61 -10.74
CA ALA A 66 -5.30 6.32 -9.88
C ALA A 66 -5.62 7.72 -10.46
N ILE A 67 -6.90 8.07 -10.53
CA ILE A 67 -7.36 9.39 -10.97
C ILE A 67 -7.70 10.24 -9.75
N LEU A 68 -7.19 11.48 -9.74
CA LEU A 68 -7.53 12.51 -8.77
C LEU A 68 -8.19 13.71 -9.46
N ASP A 69 -9.18 14.30 -8.79
CA ASP A 69 -9.81 15.53 -9.22
C ASP A 69 -8.96 16.73 -8.79
N ILE A 70 -8.98 17.79 -9.60
CA ILE A 70 -8.40 19.08 -9.24
C ILE A 70 -9.55 19.94 -8.68
N SER A 71 -9.60 20.07 -7.36
CA SER A 71 -10.68 20.79 -6.66
C SER A 71 -10.42 22.29 -6.52
N GLY A 72 -9.19 22.74 -6.75
CA GLY A 72 -8.81 24.14 -6.68
C GLY A 72 -7.48 24.43 -7.37
N ILE A 73 -7.32 25.67 -7.82
CA ILE A 73 -6.09 26.17 -8.45
C ILE A 73 -5.75 27.52 -7.82
N ASN A 74 -4.53 27.67 -7.31
CA ASN A 74 -4.00 28.93 -6.80
C ASN A 74 -2.59 29.16 -7.36
N GLY A 75 -2.48 30.02 -8.38
CA GLY A 75 -1.23 30.21 -9.12
C GLY A 75 -0.75 28.90 -9.76
N LEU A 76 0.43 28.44 -9.35
CA LEU A 76 1.01 27.17 -9.81
C LEU A 76 0.63 25.96 -8.95
N GLN A 77 -0.15 26.15 -7.88
CA GLN A 77 -0.57 25.08 -6.98
C GLN A 77 -1.94 24.54 -7.39
N LEU A 78 -2.02 23.23 -7.51
CA LEU A 78 -3.24 22.44 -7.72
C LEU A 78 -3.61 21.79 -6.39
N THR A 79 -4.87 21.92 -5.99
CA THR A 79 -5.45 21.16 -4.87
C THR A 79 -6.05 19.87 -5.42
N LEU A 80 -5.66 18.74 -4.84
CA LEU A 80 -6.05 17.40 -5.28
C LEU A 80 -7.10 16.82 -4.33
N SER A 81 -8.09 16.14 -4.89
CA SER A 81 -9.13 15.43 -4.15
C SER A 81 -9.48 14.08 -4.78
N GLY A 82 -10.23 13.26 -4.05
CA GLY A 82 -10.81 12.02 -4.57
C GLY A 82 -11.63 12.23 -5.86
N SER A 83 -11.57 11.25 -6.76
CA SER A 83 -12.25 11.24 -8.06
C SER A 83 -13.12 9.99 -8.22
N ASN A 84 -14.19 10.10 -9.01
CA ASN A 84 -15.00 8.96 -9.41
C ASN A 84 -14.32 8.10 -10.48
N GLY A 85 -13.23 8.57 -11.09
CA GLY A 85 -12.50 7.86 -12.13
C GLY A 85 -13.42 7.36 -13.26
N THR A 86 -13.09 6.19 -13.81
CA THR A 86 -13.89 5.48 -14.83
C THR A 86 -14.47 4.16 -14.32
N GLY A 87 -14.16 3.81 -13.07
CA GLY A 87 -14.57 2.58 -12.41
C GLY A 87 -13.72 2.34 -11.17
N PRO A 88 -13.94 1.22 -10.45
CA PRO A 88 -13.30 1.03 -9.16
C PRO A 88 -11.76 0.94 -9.27
N ASP A 89 -11.20 0.62 -10.45
CA ASP A 89 -9.75 0.46 -10.73
C ASP A 89 -9.02 1.78 -10.85
N THR A 90 -9.75 2.84 -11.18
CA THR A 90 -9.16 4.15 -11.47
C THR A 90 -9.68 5.26 -10.57
N CYS A 91 -10.78 5.04 -9.86
CA CYS A 91 -11.31 6.00 -8.91
C CYS A 91 -10.49 6.08 -7.62
N THR A 92 -10.74 7.11 -6.82
CA THR A 92 -10.05 7.36 -5.54
C THR A 92 -11.01 7.82 -4.43
N ARG A 93 -12.30 7.53 -4.55
CA ARG A 93 -13.27 7.72 -3.46
C ARG A 93 -13.02 6.73 -2.31
N GLY A 94 -13.13 7.24 -1.10
CA GLY A 94 -13.16 6.45 0.13
C GLY A 94 -14.34 5.49 0.17
N MET A 95 -14.20 4.44 0.96
CA MET A 95 -15.19 3.38 1.16
C MET A 95 -16.48 3.82 1.86
N GLY A 96 -17.50 2.97 1.78
CA GLY A 96 -18.79 3.13 2.44
C GLY A 96 -19.89 3.71 1.55
N PRO A 97 -21.09 3.95 2.11
CA PRO A 97 -21.44 3.78 3.52
C PRO A 97 -21.78 2.34 3.93
N GLY A 98 -21.98 1.44 2.97
CA GLY A 98 -22.31 0.03 3.23
C GLY A 98 -21.17 -0.73 3.91
N LYS A 99 -21.51 -1.87 4.53
CA LYS A 99 -20.56 -2.79 5.15
C LYS A 99 -20.94 -4.23 4.86
N HIS A 100 -19.93 -5.05 4.57
CA HIS A 100 -20.08 -6.48 4.35
C HIS A 100 -18.99 -7.28 5.05
N CYS A 101 -19.30 -8.55 5.33
CA CYS A 101 -18.39 -9.51 5.90
C CYS A 101 -17.31 -9.91 4.88
N ALA A 102 -16.07 -9.45 5.11
CA ALA A 102 -14.92 -9.77 4.26
C ALA A 102 -14.57 -11.27 4.23
N ASN A 103 -14.99 -12.00 5.25
CA ASN A 103 -14.75 -13.43 5.41
C ASN A 103 -15.77 -14.33 4.69
N GLY A 104 -16.75 -13.75 4.00
CA GLY A 104 -17.79 -14.49 3.28
C GLY A 104 -18.91 -15.04 4.16
N SER A 105 -18.98 -14.64 5.44
CA SER A 105 -20.15 -14.88 6.29
C SER A 105 -21.41 -14.32 5.60
N PRO A 106 -22.58 -14.98 5.71
CA PRO A 106 -23.84 -14.44 5.22
C PRO A 106 -24.27 -13.14 5.95
N GLY A 107 -23.66 -12.84 7.10
CA GLY A 107 -23.96 -11.64 7.89
C GLY A 107 -25.44 -11.59 8.30
N THR A 108 -26.01 -10.39 8.26
CA THR A 108 -27.46 -10.15 8.44
C THR A 108 -28.28 -10.43 7.17
N GLY A 109 -27.62 -10.87 6.08
CA GLY A 109 -28.21 -11.17 4.78
C GLY A 109 -27.34 -10.65 3.65
N ASN A 110 -27.09 -11.48 2.62
CA ASN A 110 -26.22 -11.16 1.48
C ASN A 110 -24.81 -10.68 1.86
N GLY A 111 -24.32 -11.06 3.04
CA GLY A 111 -23.03 -10.65 3.58
C GLY A 111 -23.03 -9.31 4.30
N ALA A 112 -24.15 -8.58 4.36
CA ALA A 112 -24.22 -7.29 5.05
C ALA A 112 -23.96 -7.45 6.55
N CYS A 113 -23.39 -6.42 7.19
CA CYS A 113 -23.11 -6.45 8.62
C CYS A 113 -23.20 -5.06 9.25
N ALA A 114 -23.54 -5.01 10.54
CA ALA A 114 -23.43 -3.81 11.37
C ALA A 114 -22.20 -3.88 12.29
N SER A 115 -21.80 -5.09 12.67
CA SER A 115 -20.67 -5.37 13.54
C SER A 115 -19.97 -6.67 13.17
N ASP A 116 -18.77 -6.86 13.71
CA ASP A 116 -17.98 -8.09 13.58
C ASP A 116 -18.71 -9.34 14.09
N ALA A 117 -19.65 -9.18 15.04
CA ALA A 117 -20.45 -10.29 15.55
C ALA A 117 -21.31 -10.93 14.45
N ASP A 118 -21.81 -10.14 13.49
CA ASP A 118 -22.58 -10.64 12.35
C ASP A 118 -21.72 -11.51 11.42
N CYS A 119 -20.41 -11.25 11.41
CA CYS A 119 -19.44 -11.97 10.60
C CYS A 119 -18.78 -13.14 11.35
N GLY A 120 -18.99 -13.26 12.67
CA GLY A 120 -18.39 -14.31 13.50
C GLY A 120 -16.87 -14.19 13.68
N GLN A 121 -16.27 -13.06 13.33
CA GLN A 121 -14.81 -12.83 13.37
C GLN A 121 -14.53 -11.34 13.59
N SER A 122 -13.54 -11.02 14.43
CA SER A 122 -13.10 -9.64 14.65
C SER A 122 -12.53 -9.03 13.37
N HIS A 123 -12.82 -7.75 13.14
CA HIS A 123 -12.43 -6.98 11.95
C HIS A 123 -12.94 -7.53 10.61
N ALA A 124 -13.94 -8.41 10.63
CA ALA A 124 -14.51 -8.96 9.41
C ALA A 124 -15.65 -8.10 8.85
N CYS A 125 -16.28 -7.24 9.66
CA CYS A 125 -17.31 -6.33 9.18
C CYS A 125 -16.70 -5.02 8.65
N VAL A 126 -16.37 -5.04 7.36
CA VAL A 126 -15.61 -3.97 6.71
C VAL A 126 -16.50 -3.09 5.84
N LEU A 127 -16.15 -1.82 5.66
CA LEU A 127 -16.86 -0.91 4.76
C LEU A 127 -16.73 -1.37 3.29
N ASP A 128 -17.73 -1.10 2.47
CA ASP A 128 -17.69 -1.45 1.05
C ASP A 128 -16.68 -0.59 0.31
N ALA A 129 -15.77 -1.25 -0.41
CA ALA A 129 -14.77 -0.54 -1.20
C ALA A 129 -15.42 0.10 -2.42
N ASN A 130 -15.34 1.43 -2.51
CA ASN A 130 -15.71 2.17 -3.72
C ASN A 130 -14.59 2.12 -4.76
N CYS A 131 -13.35 2.22 -4.28
CA CYS A 131 -12.13 2.28 -5.08
C CYS A 131 -11.01 1.47 -4.43
N PHE A 132 -10.03 1.05 -5.22
CA PHE A 132 -8.89 0.27 -4.72
C PHE A 132 -7.56 0.90 -5.12
N PHE A 133 -6.57 0.74 -4.25
CA PHE A 133 -5.19 1.11 -4.51
C PHE A 133 -4.50 -0.02 -5.29
N GLY A 134 -4.79 -0.07 -6.59
CA GLY A 134 -4.26 -1.08 -7.51
C GLY A 134 -4.87 -2.48 -7.36
N PRO A 135 -4.32 -3.46 -8.09
CA PRO A 135 -4.70 -4.86 -7.96
C PRO A 135 -4.22 -5.44 -6.60
N PRO A 136 -4.69 -6.62 -6.21
CA PRO A 136 -4.23 -7.27 -4.98
C PRO A 136 -2.69 -7.44 -4.95
N ALA A 137 -2.07 -7.10 -3.83
CA ALA A 137 -0.63 -7.09 -3.63
C ALA A 137 -0.15 -8.36 -2.90
N PRO A 138 0.80 -9.13 -3.46
CA PRO A 138 1.34 -10.32 -2.81
C PRO A 138 2.17 -9.97 -1.56
N VAL A 139 1.95 -10.72 -0.48
CA VAL A 139 2.71 -10.64 0.77
C VAL A 139 3.39 -11.99 1.01
N PRO A 140 4.63 -12.18 0.52
CA PRO A 140 5.33 -13.44 0.69
C PRO A 140 5.84 -13.59 2.13
N ALA A 141 5.43 -14.67 2.80
CA ALA A 141 5.84 -14.99 4.17
C ALA A 141 5.89 -16.51 4.41
N GLY A 142 6.36 -17.27 3.42
CA GLY A 142 6.42 -18.73 3.48
C GLY A 142 5.01 -19.34 3.65
N PRO A 143 4.76 -20.19 4.65
CA PRO A 143 3.42 -20.73 4.95
C PRO A 143 2.40 -19.66 5.34
N LEU A 144 2.86 -18.48 5.78
CA LEU A 144 2.00 -17.35 6.15
C LEU A 144 1.76 -16.38 5.00
N SER A 145 2.13 -16.77 3.77
CA SER A 145 1.95 -15.91 2.60
C SER A 145 0.49 -15.53 2.42
N SER A 146 0.26 -14.25 2.18
CA SER A 146 -1.07 -13.68 2.09
C SER A 146 -1.23 -12.77 0.88
N CYS A 147 -2.48 -12.51 0.53
CA CYS A 147 -2.85 -11.54 -0.47
C CYS A 147 -3.47 -10.31 0.20
N ALA A 148 -2.91 -9.13 -0.05
CA ALA A 148 -3.44 -7.88 0.46
C ALA A 148 -4.33 -7.21 -0.60
N VAL A 149 -5.61 -6.98 -0.26
CA VAL A 149 -6.53 -6.21 -1.08
C VAL A 149 -6.66 -4.82 -0.47
N ASN A 150 -6.15 -3.81 -1.16
CA ASN A 150 -6.05 -2.44 -0.65
C ASN A 150 -7.22 -1.60 -1.15
N ALA A 151 -8.19 -1.31 -0.28
CA ALA A 151 -9.28 -0.39 -0.57
C ALA A 151 -8.91 1.04 -0.16
N ILE A 152 -9.40 2.05 -0.88
CA ILE A 152 -9.26 3.45 -0.48
C ILE A 152 -10.20 3.70 0.70
N ALA A 153 -9.65 4.03 1.87
CA ALA A 153 -10.42 4.27 3.09
C ALA A 153 -11.02 5.67 3.13
N THR A 154 -10.23 6.67 2.77
CA THR A 154 -10.66 8.07 2.75
C THR A 154 -10.23 8.70 1.44
N ASP A 155 -11.04 9.63 0.93
CA ASP A 155 -10.69 10.43 -0.24
C ASP A 155 -9.28 11.01 -0.04
N PRO A 156 -8.36 10.81 -1.00
CA PRO A 156 -7.04 11.38 -0.91
C PRO A 156 -7.15 12.91 -0.99
N CYS A 157 -6.26 13.57 -0.27
CA CYS A 157 -6.16 15.01 -0.28
C CYS A 157 -4.69 15.42 -0.34
N GLY A 158 -4.41 16.53 -1.01
CA GLY A 158 -3.04 16.97 -1.20
C GLY A 158 -2.94 18.16 -2.12
N SER A 159 -1.70 18.49 -2.47
CA SER A 159 -1.42 19.52 -3.45
C SER A 159 -0.24 19.14 -4.32
N ALA A 160 -0.26 19.59 -5.56
CA ALA A 160 0.86 19.51 -6.48
C ALA A 160 1.16 20.90 -7.01
N THR A 161 2.43 21.21 -7.21
CA THR A 161 2.87 22.46 -7.80
C THR A 161 3.50 22.19 -9.15
N LEU A 162 3.25 23.08 -10.12
CA LEU A 162 3.77 22.93 -11.48
C LEU A 162 5.31 23.02 -11.56
N ASN A 163 5.98 23.49 -10.50
CA ASN A 163 7.45 23.44 -10.36
C ASN A 163 7.96 22.09 -9.80
N GLY A 164 7.08 21.10 -9.63
CA GLY A 164 7.42 19.69 -9.45
C GLY A 164 7.30 19.15 -8.03
N SER A 165 6.86 19.95 -7.05
CA SER A 165 6.62 19.45 -5.69
C SER A 165 5.21 18.87 -5.57
N ALA A 166 5.06 17.77 -4.85
CA ALA A 166 3.76 17.20 -4.55
C ALA A 166 3.70 16.70 -3.11
N THR A 167 2.52 16.85 -2.50
CA THR A 167 2.16 16.23 -1.23
C THR A 167 0.81 15.54 -1.38
N LEU A 168 0.68 14.35 -0.81
CA LEU A 168 -0.55 13.56 -0.88
C LEU A 168 -0.74 12.80 0.43
N THR A 169 -1.98 12.75 0.89
CA THR A 169 -2.42 11.85 1.94
C THR A 169 -3.37 10.84 1.34
N VAL A 170 -3.14 9.54 1.61
CA VAL A 170 -4.01 8.46 1.16
C VAL A 170 -4.32 7.56 2.36
N GLY A 171 -5.60 7.39 2.68
CA GLY A 171 -6.06 6.40 3.65
C GLY A 171 -6.35 5.09 2.94
N LEU A 172 -5.82 3.98 3.45
CA LEU A 172 -6.04 2.63 2.93
C LEU A 172 -6.64 1.71 3.99
N SER A 173 -7.46 0.77 3.54
CA SER A 173 -7.88 -0.43 4.27
C SER A 173 -7.24 -1.62 3.57
N SER A 174 -6.23 -2.20 4.21
CA SER A 174 -5.52 -3.36 3.67
C SER A 174 -6.15 -4.62 4.24
N ARG A 175 -6.81 -5.39 3.40
CA ARG A 175 -7.50 -6.63 3.78
C ARG A 175 -6.63 -7.82 3.44
N PHE A 176 -6.28 -8.63 4.44
CA PHE A 176 -5.36 -9.74 4.25
C PHE A 176 -6.10 -11.07 4.14
N TYR A 177 -5.68 -11.88 3.18
CA TYR A 177 -6.19 -13.21 2.93
C TYR A 177 -5.04 -14.21 2.98
N LEU A 178 -5.04 -15.11 3.95
CA LEU A 178 -3.99 -16.12 4.14
C LEU A 178 -4.12 -17.22 3.09
N THR A 179 -3.30 -17.15 2.05
CA THR A 179 -3.35 -18.11 0.94
C THR A 179 -2.39 -19.28 1.13
N GLY A 180 -1.30 -19.07 1.87
CA GLY A 180 -0.28 -20.08 2.11
C GLY A 180 0.53 -20.45 0.87
N ASP A 181 0.36 -19.74 -0.25
CA ASP A 181 1.14 -19.93 -1.47
C ASP A 181 2.33 -18.95 -1.47
N PRO A 182 3.58 -19.43 -1.23
CA PRO A 182 4.75 -18.56 -1.21
C PRO A 182 5.22 -18.11 -2.59
N THR A 183 4.74 -18.75 -3.66
CA THR A 183 5.14 -18.43 -5.04
C THR A 183 4.19 -17.42 -5.64
N PHE A 184 2.90 -17.61 -5.44
CA PHE A 184 1.84 -16.72 -5.93
C PHE A 184 0.83 -16.41 -4.82
N PRO A 185 1.20 -15.59 -3.82
CA PRO A 185 0.32 -15.29 -2.69
C PRO A 185 -1.05 -14.73 -3.09
N CYS A 186 -1.13 -14.00 -4.20
CA CYS A 186 -2.38 -13.52 -4.77
C CYS A 186 -2.80 -14.28 -6.02
N PRO A 187 -4.11 -14.52 -6.22
CA PRO A 187 -4.60 -15.01 -7.50
C PRO A 187 -4.27 -14.05 -8.65
N ARG A 188 -3.99 -14.64 -9.82
CA ARG A 188 -3.62 -13.90 -11.02
C ARG A 188 -4.66 -14.05 -12.11
N CYS A 189 -4.70 -13.09 -13.02
CA CYS A 189 -5.44 -13.21 -14.27
C CYS A 189 -4.45 -13.50 -15.40
N ILE A 190 -4.35 -14.77 -15.79
CA ILE A 190 -3.41 -15.22 -16.83
C ILE A 190 -4.21 -15.72 -18.02
N ALA A 191 -3.89 -15.22 -19.21
CA ALA A 191 -4.60 -15.54 -20.45
C ALA A 191 -6.14 -15.41 -20.32
N GLY A 192 -6.59 -14.36 -19.63
CA GLY A 192 -8.01 -14.06 -19.43
C GLY A 192 -8.73 -15.00 -18.45
N THR A 193 -8.01 -15.78 -17.64
CA THR A 193 -8.58 -16.69 -16.64
C THR A 193 -7.96 -16.52 -15.26
N CYS A 194 -8.79 -16.56 -14.21
CA CYS A 194 -8.32 -16.51 -12.84
C CYS A 194 -7.63 -17.81 -12.43
N THR A 195 -6.40 -17.72 -11.93
CA THR A 195 -5.60 -18.90 -11.57
C THR A 195 -6.02 -19.55 -10.25
N ALA A 196 -6.62 -18.78 -9.34
CA ALA A 196 -6.99 -19.21 -8.00
C ALA A 196 -8.07 -18.29 -7.40
N GLY A 197 -8.34 -18.43 -6.10
CA GLY A 197 -9.25 -17.56 -5.36
C GLY A 197 -10.72 -17.86 -5.60
N GLN A 198 -11.59 -16.91 -5.25
CA GLN A 198 -13.05 -17.11 -5.28
C GLN A 198 -13.58 -17.37 -6.69
N ARG A 199 -12.85 -16.89 -7.72
CA ARG A 199 -13.23 -16.98 -9.14
C ARG A 199 -12.31 -17.89 -9.94
N ALA A 200 -11.63 -18.84 -9.30
CA ALA A 200 -10.72 -19.76 -9.98
C ALA A 200 -11.38 -20.41 -11.22
N GLY A 201 -10.68 -20.37 -12.36
CA GLY A 201 -11.16 -20.90 -13.64
C GLY A 201 -12.18 -20.03 -14.39
N LEU A 202 -12.63 -18.92 -13.81
CA LEU A 202 -13.54 -17.97 -14.48
C LEU A 202 -12.77 -16.92 -15.28
N SER A 203 -13.47 -16.30 -16.22
CA SER A 203 -12.92 -15.25 -17.08
C SER A 203 -12.57 -13.98 -16.30
N CYS A 204 -11.49 -13.32 -16.74
CA CYS A 204 -11.07 -12.01 -16.29
C CYS A 204 -10.49 -11.16 -17.44
N SER A 205 -10.55 -9.84 -17.32
CA SER A 205 -10.19 -8.88 -18.38
C SER A 205 -8.67 -8.74 -18.59
N GLY A 206 -7.87 -9.10 -17.60
CA GLY A 206 -6.40 -9.05 -17.66
C GLY A 206 -5.75 -8.92 -16.29
N GLY A 207 -4.50 -9.38 -16.20
CA GLY A 207 -3.63 -9.11 -15.06
C GLY A 207 -3.03 -7.72 -15.18
N VAL A 208 -2.87 -7.05 -14.04
CA VAL A 208 -2.23 -5.73 -13.95
C VAL A 208 -0.80 -5.89 -13.46
N GLY A 209 0.12 -5.17 -14.10
CA GLY A 209 1.52 -5.11 -13.70
C GLY A 209 2.32 -6.39 -13.90
N SER A 210 3.54 -6.36 -13.39
CA SER A 210 4.49 -7.47 -13.38
C SER A 210 3.98 -8.71 -12.63
N LYS A 211 3.10 -8.53 -11.65
CA LYS A 211 2.52 -9.62 -10.84
C LYS A 211 1.29 -10.26 -11.47
N GLN A 212 0.70 -9.64 -12.49
CA GLN A 212 -0.48 -10.15 -13.21
C GLN A 212 -1.68 -10.40 -12.28
N THR A 213 -1.77 -9.68 -11.16
CA THR A 213 -2.91 -9.76 -10.24
C THR A 213 -4.04 -8.87 -10.75
N SER A 214 -5.28 -9.18 -10.35
CA SER A 214 -6.45 -8.41 -10.77
C SER A 214 -7.53 -8.54 -9.72
N ARG A 215 -8.35 -7.50 -9.55
CA ARG A 215 -9.51 -7.57 -8.65
C ARG A 215 -10.61 -8.49 -9.13
N GLU A 216 -10.63 -8.80 -10.42
CA GLU A 216 -11.55 -9.79 -10.98
C GLU A 216 -11.20 -11.22 -10.54
N CYS A 217 -9.99 -11.42 -10.01
CA CYS A 217 -9.54 -12.65 -9.40
C CYS A 217 -9.27 -12.43 -7.90
N PRO A 218 -10.31 -12.19 -7.08
CA PRO A 218 -10.13 -11.96 -5.67
C PRO A 218 -9.68 -13.25 -4.96
N PRO A 219 -8.90 -13.15 -3.86
CA PRO A 219 -8.66 -14.29 -2.97
C PRO A 219 -9.99 -14.86 -2.44
N SER A 220 -9.98 -16.09 -1.93
CA SER A 220 -11.22 -16.65 -1.35
C SER A 220 -11.58 -15.90 -0.09
N ALA A 221 -12.86 -15.54 0.07
CA ALA A 221 -13.33 -14.82 1.25
C ALA A 221 -13.06 -15.62 2.54
N SER A 222 -13.14 -16.94 2.48
CA SER A 222 -12.83 -17.85 3.61
C SER A 222 -11.39 -17.75 4.13
N GLN A 223 -10.48 -17.14 3.37
CA GLN A 223 -9.08 -16.95 3.74
C GLN A 223 -8.84 -15.63 4.50
N PHE A 224 -9.86 -14.81 4.71
CA PHE A 224 -9.73 -13.51 5.37
C PHE A 224 -9.21 -13.65 6.81
N ILE A 225 -8.13 -12.95 7.12
CA ILE A 225 -7.51 -12.98 8.46
C ILE A 225 -7.59 -11.64 9.20
N GLY A 226 -7.88 -10.54 8.51
CA GLY A 226 -8.02 -9.24 9.15
C GLY A 226 -7.88 -8.06 8.19
N GLU A 227 -8.17 -6.89 8.75
CA GLU A 227 -8.03 -5.58 8.11
C GLU A 227 -7.00 -4.75 8.88
N LEU A 228 -6.12 -4.07 8.14
CA LEU A 228 -5.19 -3.08 8.67
C LEU A 228 -5.51 -1.70 8.08
N PRO A 229 -5.91 -0.71 8.89
CA PRO A 229 -5.95 0.68 8.45
C PRO A 229 -4.53 1.21 8.29
N ILE A 230 -4.22 1.76 7.12
CA ILE A 230 -2.93 2.39 6.83
C ILE A 230 -3.18 3.82 6.39
N ALA A 231 -2.60 4.78 7.12
CA ALA A 231 -2.58 6.18 6.72
C ALA A 231 -1.23 6.49 6.06
N LEU A 232 -1.21 6.58 4.74
CA LEU A 232 -0.04 7.04 3.99
C LEU A 232 -0.02 8.57 4.05
N SER A 233 0.52 9.10 5.15
CA SER A 233 0.53 10.55 5.40
C SER A 233 1.76 11.01 6.18
N PRO A 234 2.46 12.07 5.73
CA PRO A 234 2.38 12.65 4.39
C PRO A 234 3.22 11.84 3.39
N LEU A 235 2.70 11.61 2.18
CA LEU A 235 3.54 11.28 1.02
C LEU A 235 3.99 12.59 0.37
N SER A 236 5.25 12.68 -0.03
CA SER A 236 5.77 13.85 -0.71
C SER A 236 6.83 13.51 -1.76
N SER A 237 7.06 14.41 -2.69
CA SER A 237 8.15 14.30 -3.67
C SER A 237 9.54 14.66 -3.10
N GLY A 238 9.64 14.96 -1.79
CA GLY A 238 10.87 15.29 -1.10
C GLY A 238 11.37 14.14 -0.22
N THR A 239 12.37 14.43 0.63
CA THR A 239 12.87 13.47 1.63
C THR A 239 12.04 13.53 2.91
N SER A 240 11.53 12.37 3.32
CA SER A 240 10.96 12.13 4.64
C SER A 240 12.01 11.50 5.55
N THR A 241 12.19 12.05 6.76
CA THR A 241 13.10 11.52 7.77
C THR A 241 12.34 11.34 9.08
N ALA A 242 12.40 10.14 9.64
CA ALA A 242 11.97 9.86 11.00
C ALA A 242 13.21 9.50 11.81
N ALA A 243 13.45 10.18 12.93
CA ALA A 243 14.60 9.94 13.78
C ALA A 243 14.18 9.96 15.25
N ASP A 244 14.58 8.94 16.00
CA ASP A 244 14.38 8.87 17.44
C ASP A 244 15.61 8.20 18.08
N PRO A 245 16.33 8.86 19.02
CA PRO A 245 17.52 8.29 19.66
C PRO A 245 17.28 7.00 20.45
N ASN A 246 16.03 6.69 20.79
CA ASN A 246 15.64 5.45 21.46
C ASN A 246 15.07 4.43 20.47
N GLY A 247 15.03 4.72 19.17
CA GLY A 247 14.43 3.87 18.15
C GLY A 247 12.92 3.71 18.29
N LEU A 248 12.23 4.64 18.95
CA LEU A 248 10.78 4.63 19.14
C LEU A 248 10.11 5.67 18.23
N PHE A 249 9.83 5.28 16.99
CA PHE A 249 9.32 6.18 15.96
C PHE A 249 7.82 6.49 16.11
N CYS A 250 7.08 5.61 16.78
CA CYS A 250 5.62 5.66 16.80
C CYS A 250 5.00 5.63 18.21
N PRO A 251 3.86 6.32 18.42
CA PRO A 251 3.12 6.23 19.67
C PRO A 251 2.74 4.79 20.00
N GLY A 252 3.08 4.34 21.21
CA GLY A 252 2.77 2.99 21.69
C GLY A 252 3.67 1.88 21.15
N GLN A 253 4.69 2.22 20.35
CA GLN A 253 5.72 1.25 19.96
C GLN A 253 6.41 0.69 21.21
N ARG A 254 6.44 -0.65 21.33
CA ARG A 254 6.95 -1.34 22.52
C ARG A 254 8.42 -1.71 22.41
N VAL A 255 8.87 -2.05 21.20
CA VAL A 255 10.21 -2.53 20.94
C VAL A 255 10.97 -1.53 20.07
N PRO A 256 12.12 -1.00 20.54
CA PRO A 256 12.98 -0.12 19.74
C PRO A 256 13.40 -0.71 18.40
N GLY A 257 13.58 0.17 17.42
CA GLY A 257 14.02 -0.15 16.07
C GLY A 257 12.90 -0.05 15.03
N ALA A 258 13.20 -0.47 13.82
CA ALA A 258 12.28 -0.39 12.69
C ALA A 258 12.54 -1.53 11.71
N LEU A 259 11.50 -2.03 11.06
CA LEU A 259 11.61 -2.92 9.89
C LEU A 259 12.45 -4.20 10.17
N GLY A 260 12.35 -4.73 11.39
CA GLY A 260 13.16 -5.88 11.84
C GLY A 260 14.60 -5.56 12.22
N GLN A 261 14.93 -4.27 12.38
CA GLN A 261 16.25 -3.78 12.69
C GLN A 261 16.24 -3.06 14.03
N SER A 262 16.64 -3.76 15.09
CA SER A 262 16.60 -3.27 16.47
C SER A 262 17.54 -2.10 16.76
N ALA A 263 18.56 -1.91 15.91
CA ALA A 263 19.51 -0.81 16.01
C ALA A 263 19.06 0.47 15.29
N ALA A 264 17.97 0.42 14.52
CA ALA A 264 17.52 1.56 13.72
C ALA A 264 17.09 2.73 14.61
N GLN A 265 17.69 3.90 14.36
CA GLN A 265 17.34 5.16 15.01
C GLN A 265 16.95 6.23 14.00
N THR A 266 17.25 6.03 12.72
CA THR A 266 16.82 6.90 11.63
C THR A 266 16.25 6.07 10.48
N ILE A 267 15.13 6.54 9.91
CA ILE A 267 14.54 6.05 8.67
C ILE A 267 14.49 7.22 7.69
N ARG A 268 15.08 7.05 6.51
CA ARG A 268 15.07 8.04 5.43
C ARG A 268 14.44 7.45 4.20
N GLN A 269 13.53 8.21 3.60
CA GLN A 269 12.90 7.85 2.35
C GLN A 269 12.82 9.09 1.46
N THR A 270 13.33 8.99 0.25
CA THR A 270 13.50 10.10 -0.68
C THR A 270 12.59 9.93 -1.88
N GLY A 271 11.69 10.88 -2.04
CA GLY A 271 10.91 11.06 -3.25
C GLY A 271 11.72 11.75 -4.34
N SER A 272 11.09 11.95 -5.49
CA SER A 272 11.66 12.74 -6.57
C SER A 272 10.59 13.66 -7.13
N SER A 273 10.91 14.95 -7.28
CA SER A 273 10.02 15.92 -7.91
C SER A 273 9.72 15.54 -9.36
N LEU A 274 8.64 16.10 -9.89
CA LEU A 274 8.45 16.18 -11.34
C LEU A 274 9.71 16.82 -11.97
N LEU A 275 10.10 16.40 -13.18
CA LEU A 275 11.35 16.79 -13.85
C LEU A 275 12.64 16.30 -13.17
N GLY A 276 12.56 15.62 -12.02
CA GLY A 276 13.70 15.04 -11.31
C GLY A 276 13.91 13.54 -11.59
N GLY A 277 13.02 12.92 -12.38
CA GLY A 277 13.07 11.50 -12.74
C GLY A 277 13.59 11.24 -14.16
N PRO A 278 13.53 9.97 -14.64
CA PRO A 278 14.01 9.60 -15.97
C PRO A 278 13.17 10.17 -17.12
N SER A 279 11.95 10.63 -16.83
CA SER A 279 11.06 11.34 -17.78
C SER A 279 10.58 12.66 -17.18
N LEU A 280 10.04 13.56 -18.02
CA LEU A 280 9.45 14.83 -17.59
C LEU A 280 8.23 14.66 -16.67
N PHE A 281 7.60 13.48 -16.71
CA PHE A 281 6.37 13.15 -15.97
C PHE A 281 6.60 12.14 -14.84
N SER A 282 7.81 11.60 -14.73
CA SER A 282 8.24 10.75 -13.62
C SER A 282 8.30 11.53 -12.32
N THR A 283 7.75 10.94 -11.26
CA THR A 283 7.93 11.39 -9.88
C THR A 283 7.94 10.18 -8.96
N THR A 284 8.51 10.34 -7.76
CA THR A 284 8.38 9.37 -6.68
C THR A 284 7.81 10.08 -5.48
N LEU A 285 6.70 9.57 -4.95
CA LEU A 285 6.16 10.02 -3.68
C LEU A 285 6.68 9.11 -2.56
N ALA A 286 7.28 9.70 -1.54
CA ALA A 286 7.88 9.00 -0.42
C ALA A 286 7.33 9.52 0.91
N GLY A 287 7.27 8.66 1.91
CA GLY A 287 6.86 9.05 3.26
C GLY A 287 7.20 8.01 4.31
N ASN A 288 7.44 8.50 5.52
CA ASN A 288 7.48 7.72 6.75
C ASN A 288 6.21 8.01 7.55
N PHE A 289 5.63 7.00 8.16
CA PHE A 289 4.37 7.11 8.89
C PHE A 289 4.31 6.07 10.01
N CYS A 290 3.29 6.17 10.86
CA CYS A 290 3.06 5.22 11.94
C CYS A 290 1.89 4.30 11.62
N ILE A 291 2.08 3.03 11.94
CA ILE A 291 1.04 2.02 11.86
C ILE A 291 0.59 1.70 13.28
N PRO A 292 -0.68 1.95 13.63
CA PRO A 292 -1.21 1.61 14.95
C PRO A 292 -1.29 0.10 15.13
N ALA A 293 -1.50 -0.35 16.37
CA ALA A 293 -1.89 -1.74 16.62
C ALA A 293 -3.22 -2.03 15.91
N THR A 294 -3.33 -3.22 15.33
CA THR A 294 -4.57 -3.70 14.71
C THR A 294 -5.59 -4.17 15.74
N GLY A 295 -5.12 -4.59 16.93
CA GLY A 295 -5.94 -5.31 17.90
C GLY A 295 -6.04 -6.80 17.60
N THR A 296 -5.40 -7.29 16.52
CA THR A 296 -5.28 -8.72 16.21
C THR A 296 -3.91 -9.22 16.69
N PRO A 297 -3.86 -10.09 17.72
CA PRO A 297 -2.58 -10.53 18.28
C PRO A 297 -1.65 -11.19 17.26
N LEU A 298 -2.22 -11.88 16.26
CA LEU A 298 -1.44 -12.51 15.20
C LEU A 298 -0.68 -11.47 14.36
N ILE A 299 -1.35 -10.42 13.87
CA ILE A 299 -0.70 -9.39 13.04
C ILE A 299 0.25 -8.56 13.91
N ASP A 300 -0.21 -8.13 15.09
CA ASP A 300 0.55 -7.22 15.95
C ASP A 300 1.84 -7.87 16.47
N SER A 301 1.84 -9.18 16.76
CA SER A 301 3.05 -9.89 17.18
C SER A 301 3.96 -10.28 16.02
N THR A 302 3.39 -10.62 14.85
CA THR A 302 4.17 -11.03 13.67
C THR A 302 4.98 -9.86 13.11
N VAL A 303 4.41 -8.65 13.15
CA VAL A 303 4.98 -7.46 12.52
C VAL A 303 5.44 -6.41 13.54
N ASP A 304 5.30 -6.68 14.83
CA ASP A 304 5.69 -5.77 15.91
C ASP A 304 4.99 -4.40 15.80
N LEU A 305 3.65 -4.44 15.84
CA LEU A 305 2.79 -3.25 15.84
C LEU A 305 2.35 -2.86 17.28
N PRO A 306 2.17 -1.56 17.58
CA PRO A 306 2.38 -0.40 16.72
C PRO A 306 3.85 -0.20 16.33
N GLY A 307 4.11 0.26 15.11
CA GLY A 307 5.47 0.40 14.60
C GLY A 307 5.56 1.34 13.40
N PRO A 308 6.79 1.70 12.99
CA PRO A 308 7.02 2.55 11.84
C PRO A 308 6.64 1.86 10.53
N GLY A 309 6.23 2.67 9.57
CA GLY A 309 6.09 2.32 8.17
C GLY A 309 6.83 3.32 7.29
N THR A 310 7.35 2.86 6.16
CA THR A 310 7.96 3.72 5.15
C THR A 310 7.67 3.19 3.75
N ILE A 311 7.41 4.10 2.82
CA ILE A 311 7.00 3.76 1.46
C ILE A 311 7.63 4.70 0.45
N SER A 312 7.95 4.17 -0.73
CA SER A 312 8.19 4.96 -1.94
C SER A 312 7.29 4.46 -3.07
N VAL A 313 6.67 5.40 -3.77
CA VAL A 313 5.71 5.14 -4.85
C VAL A 313 6.23 5.85 -6.12
N PRO A 314 7.01 5.16 -6.97
CA PRO A 314 7.39 5.69 -8.26
C PRO A 314 6.18 5.69 -9.20
N GLY A 315 6.10 6.68 -10.08
CA GLY A 315 5.06 6.69 -11.09
C GLY A 315 5.15 7.84 -12.09
N GLN A 316 4.23 7.80 -13.05
CA GLN A 316 4.01 8.82 -14.06
C GLN A 316 2.77 9.64 -13.72
N ILE A 317 2.88 10.95 -13.82
CA ILE A 317 1.74 11.87 -13.75
C ILE A 317 1.31 12.25 -15.16
N SER A 318 0.02 12.19 -15.44
CA SER A 318 -0.58 12.83 -16.62
C SER A 318 -1.72 13.75 -16.24
N VAL A 319 -1.86 14.84 -17.00
CA VAL A 319 -2.93 15.82 -16.79
C VAL A 319 -3.83 15.83 -18.02
N CYS A 320 -5.05 15.32 -17.84
CA CYS A 320 -6.06 15.35 -18.90
C CYS A 320 -6.98 16.55 -18.69
N LEU A 321 -7.16 17.36 -19.73
CA LEU A 321 -8.34 18.25 -19.80
C LEU A 321 -9.56 17.38 -20.14
N LEU A 322 -10.73 17.75 -19.62
CA LEU A 322 -12.02 17.09 -19.85
C LEU A 322 -12.18 16.63 -21.31
N GLY A 323 -12.09 15.31 -21.53
CA GLY A 323 -12.32 14.67 -22.83
C GLY A 323 -11.07 14.56 -23.73
N LEU A 324 -10.42 13.40 -23.66
CA LEU A 324 -9.55 12.80 -24.71
C LEU A 324 -8.18 13.42 -25.02
N LEU A 325 -7.77 14.53 -24.40
CA LEU A 325 -6.40 15.07 -24.54
C LEU A 325 -5.68 15.05 -23.19
N CYS A 326 -4.80 14.07 -23.01
CA CYS A 326 -3.86 14.01 -21.90
C CYS A 326 -2.48 14.49 -22.38
N LEU A 327 -1.89 15.42 -21.61
CA LEU A 327 -0.48 15.82 -21.72
C LEU A 327 0.37 15.00 -20.75
#